data_AF-A0A2M8SA56-F1
#
_entry.id   AF-A0A2M8SA56-F1
#
_cell.length_a   1.000
_cell.length_b   1.000
_cell.length_c   1.000
_cell.angle_alpha   90.00
_cell.angle_beta   90.00
_cell.angle_gamma   90.00
#
_symmetry.space_group_name_H-M   'P 1'
#
loop_
_entity.id
_entity.type
_entity.pdbx_description
1 polymer ?
#
loop_
_entity_poly.entity_id
_entity_poly.type
_entity_poly.pdbx_seq_one_letter_code
_entity_poly.pdbx_strand_id
1 'polypeptide(L)'
;MYNLKRHFLLDPTVTFLNHGSFGATPKPVFAAYQGWQRRLERQPVLFLGREIDGLLRQSRQVLGEYLDAAADDLVYIPNATHGVNIVARSLALQPGDEILTTD
;
A
#
# COMPACT_ATOMS: atom_id res chain seq x y z
N MET A 1 9.58 -27.33 -7.55
CA MET A 1 9.51 -26.29 -6.49
C MET A 1 9.57 -24.92 -7.15
N TYR A 2 8.57 -24.06 -6.95
CA TYR A 2 8.54 -22.74 -7.59
C TYR A 2 9.64 -21.85 -7.02
N ASN A 3 10.61 -21.44 -7.86
CA ASN A 3 11.64 -20.48 -7.46
C ASN A 3 11.06 -19.06 -7.55
N LEU A 4 10.51 -18.55 -6.45
CA LEU A 4 9.95 -17.21 -6.39
C LEU A 4 11.03 -16.11 -6.35
N LYS A 5 12.25 -16.40 -5.88
CA LYS A 5 13.37 -15.44 -5.78
C LYS A 5 13.66 -14.75 -7.12
N ARG A 6 13.53 -15.47 -8.24
CA ARG A 6 13.76 -14.93 -9.60
C ARG A 6 12.88 -13.73 -9.95
N HIS A 7 11.73 -13.58 -9.28
CA HIS A 7 10.81 -12.48 -9.50
C HIS A 7 11.22 -11.20 -8.78
N PHE A 8 12.26 -11.19 -7.94
CA PHE A 8 12.72 -9.99 -7.23
C PHE A 8 14.03 -9.47 -7.83
N LEU A 9 14.31 -8.19 -7.60
CA LEU A 9 15.56 -7.52 -7.99
C LEU A 9 16.66 -7.60 -6.91
N LEU A 10 16.51 -8.49 -5.93
CA LEU A 10 17.48 -8.69 -4.86
C LEU A 10 18.84 -9.11 -5.42
N ASP A 11 19.92 -8.60 -4.81
CA ASP A 11 21.29 -9.00 -5.16
C ASP A 11 21.44 -10.53 -5.05
N PRO A 12 21.86 -11.23 -6.12
CA PRO A 12 21.98 -12.69 -6.11
C PRO A 12 23.05 -13.19 -5.12
N THR A 13 24.04 -12.35 -4.77
CA THR A 13 25.11 -12.68 -3.82
C THR A 13 24.68 -12.53 -2.36
N VAL A 14 23.56 -11.85 -2.10
CA VAL A 14 23.03 -11.63 -0.76
C VAL A 14 21.95 -12.64 -0.43
N THR A 15 22.11 -13.31 0.72
CA THR A 15 21.03 -14.07 1.35
C THR A 15 20.15 -13.11 2.14
N PHE A 16 19.11 -12.58 1.49
CA PHE A 16 18.21 -11.60 2.10
C PHE A 16 17.21 -12.25 3.05
N LEU A 17 17.49 -12.18 4.36
CA LEU A 17 16.70 -12.84 5.41
C LEU A 17 15.67 -11.92 6.09
N ASN A 18 15.74 -10.60 5.85
CA ASN A 18 14.89 -9.61 6.54
C ASN A 18 13.84 -8.98 5.62
N HIS A 19 12.98 -9.80 5.00
CA HIS A 19 11.89 -9.28 4.16
C HIS A 19 10.80 -8.57 4.97
N GLY A 20 10.65 -8.90 6.26
CA GLY A 20 9.62 -8.34 7.13
C GLY A 20 9.81 -6.87 7.50
N SER A 21 11.00 -6.29 7.30
CA SER A 21 11.27 -4.90 7.65
C SER A 21 10.77 -3.91 6.58
N PHE A 22 11.29 -3.99 5.35
CA PHE A 22 10.94 -3.08 4.25
C PHE A 22 10.39 -3.80 3.01
N GLY A 23 10.41 -5.13 3.01
CA GLY A 23 10.04 -5.92 1.84
C GLY A 23 11.02 -5.83 0.67
N ALA A 24 10.61 -6.43 -0.44
CA ALA A 24 11.21 -6.24 -1.76
C ALA A 24 10.11 -6.38 -2.80
N THR A 25 10.00 -5.44 -3.74
CA THR A 25 8.92 -5.45 -4.74
C THR A 25 9.24 -6.44 -5.86
N PRO A 26 8.30 -7.33 -6.25
CA PRO A 26 8.48 -8.17 -7.43
C PRO A 26 8.66 -7.33 -8.71
N LYS A 27 9.54 -7.77 -9.61
CA LYS A 27 9.81 -7.22 -10.94
C LYS A 27 8.54 -6.78 -11.71
N PRO A 28 7.47 -7.60 -11.84
CA PRO A 28 6.28 -7.15 -12.57
C PRO A 28 5.58 -5.97 -11.90
N VAL A 29 5.52 -5.94 -10.56
CA VAL A 29 4.93 -4.84 -9.79
C VAL A 29 5.80 -3.59 -9.90
N PHE A 30 7.13 -3.74 -9.82
CA PHE A 30 8.07 -2.62 -9.98
C PHE A 30 8.00 -2.01 -11.39
N ALA A 31 7.85 -2.83 -12.44
CA ALA A 31 7.66 -2.36 -13.80
C ALA A 31 6.34 -1.56 -13.96
N ALA A 32 5.24 -2.04 -13.36
CA ALA A 32 3.97 -1.31 -13.34
C ALA A 32 4.11 0.03 -12.59
N TYR A 33 4.76 0.05 -11.42
CA TYR A 33 5.04 1.25 -10.65
C TYR A 33 5.80 2.31 -11.46
N GLN A 34 6.86 1.92 -12.18
CA GLN A 34 7.58 2.82 -13.07
C GLN A 34 6.72 3.29 -14.25
N GLY A 35 5.84 2.43 -14.76
CA GLY A 35 4.86 2.78 -15.79
C GLY A 35 3.93 3.91 -15.35
N TRP A 36 3.41 3.83 -14.12
CA TRP A 36 2.55 4.87 -13.53
C TRP A 36 3.28 6.21 -13.35
N GLN A 37 4.53 6.19 -12.88
CA GLN A 37 5.35 7.41 -12.79
C GLN A 37 5.51 8.08 -14.16
N ARG A 38 5.87 7.33 -15.20
CA ARG A 38 5.98 7.88 -16.56
C ARG A 38 4.65 8.41 -17.09
N ARG A 39 3.53 7.75 -16.77
CA ARG A 39 2.19 8.22 -17.18
C ARG A 39 1.84 9.54 -16.50
N LEU A 40 2.09 9.66 -15.20
CA LEU A 40 1.92 10.90 -14.44
C LEU A 40 2.71 12.05 -15.10
N GLU A 41 4.00 11.84 -15.36
CA GLU A 41 4.87 12.89 -15.93
C GLU A 41 4.48 13.30 -17.36
N ARG A 42 3.85 12.41 -18.15
CA ARG A 42 3.42 12.73 -19.52
C ARG A 42 2.30 13.77 -19.55
N GLN A 43 1.37 13.73 -18.60
CA GLN A 43 0.24 14.66 -18.56
C GLN A 43 -0.34 14.81 -17.14
N PRO A 44 0.36 15.51 -16.23
CA PRO A 44 0.05 15.47 -14.80
C PRO A 44 -1.33 16.04 -14.46
N VAL A 45 -1.78 17.09 -15.16
CA VAL A 45 -3.10 17.71 -14.93
C VAL A 45 -4.23 16.76 -15.31
N LEU A 46 -4.09 16.01 -16.41
CA LEU A 46 -5.08 15.01 -16.78
C LEU A 46 -5.10 13.88 -15.75
N PHE A 47 -3.93 13.35 -15.44
CA PHE A 47 -3.79 12.20 -14.54
C PHE A 47 -4.34 12.52 -13.15
N LEU A 48 -3.83 13.58 -12.50
CA LEU A 48 -4.20 13.95 -11.13
C LEU A 48 -5.61 14.57 -11.05
N GLY A 49 -6.03 15.31 -12.08
CA GLY A 49 -7.30 16.04 -12.03
C GLY A 49 -8.51 15.25 -12.52
N ARG A 50 -8.32 14.15 -13.26
CA ARG A 50 -9.43 13.41 -13.89
C ARG A 50 -9.33 11.89 -13.79
N GLU A 51 -8.14 11.32 -13.75
CA GLU A 51 -7.97 9.86 -13.87
C GLU A 51 -7.77 9.17 -12.51
N ILE A 52 -7.03 9.81 -11.59
CA ILE A 52 -6.54 9.18 -10.36
C ILE A 52 -7.65 8.61 -9.48
N ASP A 53 -8.79 9.30 -9.32
CA ASP A 53 -9.87 8.84 -8.46
C ASP A 53 -10.50 7.53 -8.95
N GLY A 54 -10.70 7.41 -10.27
CA GLY A 54 -11.19 6.18 -10.90
C GLY A 54 -10.18 5.04 -10.78
N LEU A 55 -8.89 5.35 -10.98
CA LEU A 55 -7.80 4.37 -10.85
C LEU A 55 -7.67 3.85 -9.40
N LEU A 56 -7.76 4.74 -8.41
CA LEU A 56 -7.73 4.36 -7.00
C LEU A 56 -8.96 3.53 -6.62
N ARG A 57 -10.15 3.88 -7.11
CA ARG A 57 -11.38 3.08 -6.91
C ARG A 57 -11.21 1.66 -7.50
N GLN A 58 -10.70 1.55 -8.73
CA GLN A 58 -10.44 0.25 -9.36
C GLN A 58 -9.44 -0.58 -8.52
N SER A 59 -8.37 0.05 -8.04
CA SER A 59 -7.39 -0.62 -7.19
C SER A 59 -8.02 -1.14 -5.88
N ARG A 60 -8.92 -0.36 -5.26
CA ARG A 60 -9.65 -0.78 -4.06
C ARG A 60 -10.63 -1.92 -4.32
N GLN A 61 -11.25 -2.00 -5.49
CA GLN A 61 -12.13 -3.13 -5.84
C GLN A 61 -11.37 -4.45 -5.82
N VAL A 62 -10.22 -4.50 -6.49
CA VAL A 62 -9.37 -5.70 -6.51
C VAL A 62 -8.88 -6.07 -5.10
N LEU A 63 -8.53 -5.07 -4.28
CA LEU A 63 -8.13 -5.31 -2.90
C LEU A 63 -9.29 -5.79 -2.02
N GLY A 64 -10.49 -5.23 -2.20
CA GLY A 64 -11.70 -5.61 -1.49
C GLY A 64 -12.10 -7.05 -1.77
N GLU A 65 -12.06 -7.47 -3.04
CA GLU A 65 -12.30 -8.87 -3.43
C GLU A 65 -11.30 -9.82 -2.76
N TYR A 66 -10.04 -9.42 -2.61
CA TYR A 66 -9.02 -10.24 -1.95
C TYR A 66 -9.22 -10.32 -0.42
N LEU A 67 -9.69 -9.24 0.20
CA LEU A 67 -9.88 -9.14 1.66
C LEU A 67 -11.30 -9.50 2.13
N ASP A 68 -12.21 -9.84 1.22
CA ASP A 68 -13.64 -10.01 1.49
C ASP A 68 -14.26 -8.76 2.14
N ALA A 69 -13.98 -7.59 1.56
CA ALA A 69 -14.42 -6.28 2.03
C ALA A 69 -14.97 -5.40 0.89
N ALA A 70 -15.89 -4.50 1.19
CA ALA A 70 -16.38 -3.54 0.20
C ALA A 70 -15.29 -2.53 -0.16
N ALA A 71 -15.16 -2.20 -1.45
CA ALA A 71 -14.14 -1.25 -1.92
C ALA A 71 -14.29 0.15 -1.31
N ASP A 72 -15.51 0.54 -0.94
CA ASP A 72 -15.81 1.83 -0.31
C ASP A 72 -15.44 1.86 1.19
N ASP A 73 -15.18 0.71 1.82
CA ASP A 73 -14.67 0.60 3.21
C ASP A 73 -13.14 0.64 3.27
N LEU A 74 -12.47 0.75 2.11
CA LEU A 74 -11.00 0.75 2.01
C LEU A 74 -10.45 2.13 1.64
N VAL A 75 -9.30 2.47 2.21
CA VAL A 75 -8.53 3.67 1.86
C VAL A 75 -7.04 3.35 1.78
N TYR A 76 -6.32 4.11 0.97
CA TYR A 76 -4.85 4.04 0.90
C TYR A 76 -4.24 5.13 1.75
N ILE A 77 -3.24 4.74 2.54
CA ILE A 77 -2.47 5.61 3.43
C ILE A 77 -0.99 5.28 3.29
N PRO A 78 -0.07 6.20 3.67
CA PRO A 78 1.36 6.00 3.44
C PRO A 78 1.97 4.74 4.09
N ASN A 79 1.55 4.37 5.30
CA ASN A 79 2.07 3.21 6.04
C ASN A 79 1.19 2.88 7.27
N ALA A 80 1.49 1.77 7.94
CA ALA A 80 0.78 1.30 9.13
C ALA A 80 0.78 2.31 10.29
N THR A 81 1.93 2.92 10.59
CA THR A 81 2.05 3.94 11.66
C THR A 81 1.15 5.14 11.40
N HIS A 82 1.02 5.56 10.13
CA HIS A 82 0.10 6.62 9.74
C HIS A 82 -1.36 6.22 10.01
N GLY A 83 -1.74 4.98 9.72
CA GLY A 83 -3.08 4.45 9.95
C GLY A 83 -3.46 4.43 11.42
N VAL A 84 -2.55 3.92 12.27
CA VAL A 84 -2.75 3.94 13.73
C VAL A 84 -2.95 5.38 14.23
N ASN A 85 -2.17 6.34 13.72
CA ASN A 85 -2.31 7.74 14.12
C ASN A 85 -3.61 8.39 13.64
N ILE A 86 -4.13 8.05 12.46
CA ILE A 86 -5.43 8.54 11.98
C ILE A 86 -6.52 8.14 12.98
N VAL A 87 -6.57 6.85 13.34
CA VAL A 87 -7.57 6.34 14.27
C VAL A 87 -7.39 6.97 15.65
N ALA A 88 -6.18 6.91 16.22
CA ALA A 88 -5.91 7.43 17.55
C ALA A 88 -6.28 8.92 17.71
N ARG A 89 -6.06 9.73 16.67
CA ARG A 89 -6.39 11.17 16.68
C ARG A 89 -7.86 11.48 16.38
N SER A 90 -8.61 10.52 15.86
CA SER A 90 -10.05 10.67 15.60
C SER A 90 -10.93 10.35 16.82
N LEU A 91 -10.38 9.68 17.83
CA LEU A 91 -11.10 9.31 19.04
C LEU A 91 -11.28 10.54 19.93
N ALA A 92 -12.53 10.84 20.29
CA ALA A 92 -12.87 11.93 21.21
C ALA A 92 -12.85 11.46 22.67
N LEU A 93 -11.70 10.96 23.12
CA LEU A 93 -11.53 10.43 24.47
C LEU A 93 -11.87 11.48 25.53
N GLN A 94 -12.63 11.07 26.53
CA GLN A 94 -13.06 11.88 27.66
C GLN A 94 -12.27 11.54 28.93
N PRO A 95 -12.28 12.40 29.95
CA PRO A 95 -11.72 12.06 31.25
C PRO A 95 -12.33 10.75 31.79
N GLY A 96 -11.46 9.78 32.08
CA GLY A 96 -11.86 8.44 32.54
C GLY A 96 -11.82 7.35 31.46
N ASP A 97 -11.67 7.70 30.18
CA ASP A 97 -11.45 6.72 29.12
C ASP A 97 -10.03 6.15 29.16
N GLU A 98 -9.88 4.87 28.80
CA GLU A 98 -8.61 4.15 28.80
C GLU A 98 -8.33 3.53 27.43
N ILE A 99 -7.04 3.46 27.06
CA ILE A 99 -6.56 2.73 25.88
C ILE A 99 -5.82 1.49 26.40
N LEU A 100 -6.29 0.31 26.01
CA LEU A 100 -5.67 -0.97 26.36
C LEU A 100 -4.89 -1.53 25.17
N THR A 101 -3.69 -2.02 25.45
CA THR A 101 -2.80 -2.70 24.48
C THR A 101 -2.00 -3.79 25.20
N THR A 102 -1.43 -4.72 24.43
CA THR A 102 -0.41 -5.66 24.92
C THR A 102 0.97 -4.98 25.01
N ASP A 103 1.93 -5.65 25.65
CA ASP A 103 3.35 -5.26 25.70
C ASP A 103 4.10 -5.52 24.38
#